data_AF-A0A966SM77-F1
#
_entry.id   AF-A0A966SM77-F1
#
_cell.length_a   1.000
_cell.length_b   1.000
_cell.length_c   1.000
_cell.angle_alpha   90.00
_cell.angle_beta   90.00
_cell.angle_gamma   90.00
#
_symmetry.space_group_name_H-M   'P 1'
#
loop_
_entity.id
_entity.type
_entity.pdbx_description
1 polymer ?
#
loop_
_entity_poly.entity_id
_entity_poly.type
_entity_poly.pdbx_seq_one_letter_code
_entity_poly.pdbx_strand_id
1 'polypeptide(L)'
;ATAQLHKGPAFQSFFELRDLIAARDTSFARGFSMVLIEYALGRPLGFRDEPLIEEMVRRTGQKGFATREFVHTLVSSREFQTK
;
A
#
# COMPACT_ATOMS: atom_id res chain seq x y z
N ALA A 1 -13.84 25.39 -5.25
CA ALA A 1 -14.60 24.68 -4.18
C ALA A 1 -13.61 23.94 -3.31
N THR A 2 -13.74 24.00 -1.99
CA THR A 2 -12.86 23.29 -1.04
C THR A 2 -13.51 21.98 -0.63
N ALA A 3 -12.76 20.88 -0.64
CA ALA A 3 -13.23 19.57 -0.19
C ALA A 3 -12.56 19.19 1.14
N GLN A 4 -13.10 18.22 1.87
CA GLN A 4 -12.58 17.82 3.18
C GLN A 4 -12.63 16.31 3.36
N LEU A 5 -11.57 15.74 3.94
CA LEU A 5 -11.57 14.34 4.38
C LEU A 5 -12.52 14.16 5.55
N HIS A 6 -13.24 13.03 5.62
CA HIS A 6 -14.11 12.73 6.75
C HIS A 6 -13.30 12.74 8.06
N LYS A 7 -13.65 13.66 8.99
CA LYS A 7 -12.89 13.93 10.22
C LYS A 7 -11.41 14.24 9.96
N GLY A 8 -11.10 14.94 8.87
CA GLY A 8 -9.73 15.27 8.47
C GLY A 8 -9.57 16.68 7.90
N PRO A 9 -8.38 17.01 7.39
CA PRO A 9 -8.09 18.33 6.85
C PRO A 9 -8.87 18.61 5.56
N ALA A 10 -9.10 19.90 5.32
CA ALA A 10 -9.60 20.40 4.05
C ALA A 10 -8.46 20.47 3.02
N PHE A 11 -8.82 20.40 1.74
CA PHE A 11 -7.90 20.50 0.60
C PHE A 11 -8.59 21.23 -0.56
N GLN A 12 -7.80 21.87 -1.41
CA GLN A 12 -8.28 22.67 -2.54
C GLN A 12 -7.93 22.07 -3.89
N SER A 13 -7.01 21.11 -3.93
CA SER A 13 -6.50 20.53 -5.15
C SER A 13 -6.29 19.02 -5.03
N PHE A 14 -6.19 18.35 -6.18
CA PHE A 14 -5.79 16.96 -6.26
C PHE A 14 -4.40 16.73 -5.63
N PHE A 15 -3.46 17.66 -5.83
CA PHE A 15 -2.10 17.54 -5.29
C PHE A 15 -2.09 17.58 -3.77
N GLU A 16 -2.86 18.48 -3.15
CA GLU A 16 -3.04 18.50 -1.69
C GLU A 16 -3.70 17.22 -1.17
N LEU A 17 -4.71 16.69 -1.87
CA LEU A 17 -5.32 15.42 -1.50
C LEU A 17 -4.30 14.28 -1.55
N ARG A 18 -3.51 14.19 -2.63
CA ARG A 18 -2.44 13.20 -2.79
C ARG A 18 -1.45 13.29 -1.63
N ASP A 19 -1.02 14.50 -1.29
CA ASP A 19 -0.01 14.71 -0.25
C ASP A 19 -0.56 14.36 1.15
N LEU A 20 -1.85 14.67 1.41
CA LEU A 20 -2.54 14.28 2.64
C LEU A 20 -2.71 12.76 2.78
N ILE A 21 -2.96 12.05 1.68
CA ILE A 21 -3.02 10.58 1.67
C ILE A 21 -1.62 10.00 1.87
N ALA A 22 -0.61 10.56 1.18
CA ALA A 22 0.77 10.12 1.28
C ALA A 22 1.29 10.26 2.71
N ALA A 23 0.97 11.34 3.43
CA ALA A 23 1.34 11.56 4.83
C ALA A 23 0.84 10.47 5.82
N ARG A 24 -0.02 9.55 5.38
CA ARG A 24 -0.46 8.38 6.14
C ARG A 24 0.33 7.14 5.72
N ASP A 25 1.65 7.25 5.72
CA ASP A 25 2.60 6.31 5.12
C ASP A 25 2.24 4.83 5.34
N THR A 26 2.09 4.41 6.61
CA THR A 26 1.82 3.00 6.95
C THR A 26 0.45 2.52 6.47
N SER A 27 -0.60 3.35 6.60
CA SER A 27 -1.95 3.00 6.14
C SER A 27 -2.00 2.91 4.62
N PHE A 28 -1.34 3.82 3.93
CA PHE A 28 -1.20 3.79 2.47
C PHE A 28 -0.41 2.56 2.03
N ALA A 29 0.75 2.30 2.63
CA ALA A 29 1.60 1.15 2.32
C ALA A 29 0.83 -0.16 2.47
N ARG A 30 0.04 -0.30 3.54
CA ARG A 30 -0.82 -1.47 3.75
C ARG A 30 -1.84 -1.64 2.65
N GLY A 31 -2.64 -0.61 2.37
CA GLY A 31 -3.68 -0.66 1.33
C GLY A 31 -3.09 -0.89 -0.06
N PHE A 32 -1.94 -0.30 -0.35
CA PHE A 32 -1.23 -0.52 -1.61
C PHE A 32 -0.71 -1.96 -1.73
N SER A 33 -0.14 -2.52 -0.65
CA SER A 33 0.30 -3.93 -0.63
C SER A 33 -0.86 -4.88 -0.88
N MET A 34 -2.00 -4.63 -0.24
CA MET A 34 -3.24 -5.39 -0.42
C MET A 34 -3.66 -5.45 -1.90
N VAL A 35 -3.87 -4.29 -2.53
CA VAL A 35 -4.32 -4.23 -3.93
C VAL A 35 -3.27 -4.83 -4.88
N LEU A 36 -1.97 -4.64 -4.58
CA LEU A 36 -0.90 -5.17 -5.39
C LEU A 36 -0.82 -6.70 -5.31
N ILE A 37 -1.02 -7.30 -4.14
CA ILE A 37 -1.12 -8.76 -3.96
C ILE A 37 -2.31 -9.30 -4.76
N GLU A 38 -3.49 -8.70 -4.63
CA GLU A 38 -4.69 -9.15 -5.36
C GLU A 38 -4.47 -9.12 -6.88
N TYR A 39 -3.92 -8.01 -7.38
CA TYR A 39 -3.59 -7.86 -8.79
C TYR A 39 -2.54 -8.88 -9.26
N ALA A 40 -1.43 -9.01 -8.53
CA ALA A 40 -0.31 -9.85 -8.94
C ALA A 40 -0.64 -11.34 -8.83
N LEU A 41 -1.41 -11.74 -7.80
CA LEU A 41 -1.76 -13.13 -7.57
C LEU A 41 -3.00 -13.56 -8.38
N GLY A 42 -3.85 -12.62 -8.80
CA GLY A 42 -5.05 -12.90 -9.57
C GLY A 42 -6.15 -13.58 -8.76
N ARG A 43 -6.14 -13.39 -7.44
CA ARG A 43 -7.15 -13.92 -6.51
C ARG A 43 -7.51 -12.87 -5.46
N PRO A 44 -8.75 -12.91 -4.93
CA PRO A 44 -9.13 -12.04 -3.82
C PRO A 44 -8.19 -12.20 -2.63
N LEU A 45 -7.97 -11.10 -1.91
CA LEU A 45 -7.29 -11.16 -0.63
C LEU A 45 -8.04 -12.02 0.39
N GLY A 46 -7.28 -12.78 1.16
CA GLY A 46 -7.79 -13.55 2.29
C GLY A 46 -6.90 -13.42 3.52
N PHE A 47 -7.35 -13.99 4.63
CA PHE A 47 -6.63 -13.95 5.91
C PHE A 47 -5.19 -14.51 5.84
N ARG A 48 -4.90 -15.38 4.86
CA ARG A 48 -3.56 -15.98 4.67
C ARG A 48 -2.55 -14.99 4.08
N ASP A 49 -3.00 -13.88 3.53
CA ASP A 49 -2.13 -12.84 2.95
C ASP A 49 -1.61 -11.87 4.00
N GLU A 50 -2.17 -11.89 5.21
CA GLU A 50 -1.79 -11.01 6.31
C GLU A 50 -0.29 -11.02 6.62
N PRO A 51 0.40 -12.19 6.71
CA PRO A 51 1.85 -12.21 6.93
C PRO A 51 2.64 -11.55 5.80
N LEU A 52 2.19 -11.68 4.55
CA LEU A 52 2.83 -11.06 3.39
C LEU A 52 2.62 -9.54 3.40
N ILE A 53 1.41 -9.07 3.76
CA ILE A 53 1.10 -7.64 3.90
C ILE A 53 2.00 -7.02 4.96
N GLU A 54 2.11 -7.63 6.14
CA GLU A 54 2.99 -7.17 7.22
C GLU A 54 4.45 -7.11 6.78
N GLU A 55 4.94 -8.13 6.07
CA GLU A 55 6.31 -8.15 5.56
C GLU A 55 6.56 -7.06 4.50
N MET A 56 5.60 -6.84 3.59
CA MET A 56 5.68 -5.77 2.60
C MET A 56 5.73 -4.39 3.26
N VAL A 57 4.85 -4.11 4.23
CA VAL A 57 4.86 -2.84 4.98
C VAL A 57 6.17 -2.66 5.74
N ARG A 58 6.64 -3.71 6.42
CA ARG A 58 7.89 -3.66 7.19
C ARG A 58 9.12 -3.39 6.30
N ARG A 59 9.27 -4.10 5.18
CA ARG A 59 10.41 -3.92 4.27
C ARG A 59 10.40 -2.59 3.55
N THR A 60 9.23 -2.18 3.07
CA THR A 60 9.09 -0.91 2.35
C THR A 60 9.30 0.28 3.28
N GLY A 61 8.83 0.19 4.54
CA GLY A 61 9.09 1.22 5.56
C GLY A 61 10.59 1.43 5.85
N GLN A 62 11.40 0.38 5.81
CA GLN A 62 12.87 0.49 5.95
C GLN A 62 13.55 1.21 4.78
N LYS A 63 12.81 1.44 3.69
CA LYS A 63 13.29 2.04 2.43
C LYS A 63 12.47 3.28 2.04
N GLY A 64 11.81 3.91 3.01
CA GLY A 64 11.02 5.13 2.78
C GLY A 64 9.82 4.92 1.86
N PHE A 65 9.22 3.73 1.87
CA PHE A 65 8.05 3.36 1.08
C PHE A 65 8.23 3.58 -0.44
N ALA A 66 9.44 3.41 -0.96
CA ALA A 66 9.69 3.47 -2.39
C ALA A 66 8.88 2.40 -3.14
N THR A 67 8.12 2.80 -4.18
CA THR A 67 7.22 1.90 -4.93
C THR A 67 7.94 0.64 -5.45
N ARG A 68 9.20 0.78 -5.86
CA ARG A 68 10.04 -0.34 -6.30
C ARG A 68 10.13 -1.44 -5.25
N GLU A 69 10.21 -1.10 -3.97
CA GLU A 69 10.39 -2.07 -2.88
C GLU A 69 9.14 -2.93 -2.65
N PHE A 70 7.94 -2.40 -2.93
CA PHE A 70 6.71 -3.20 -2.90
C PHE A 70 6.76 -4.30 -3.96
N VAL A 71 7.15 -3.94 -5.19
CA VAL A 71 7.27 -4.90 -6.28
C VAL A 71 8.33 -5.95 -5.96
N HIS A 72 9.54 -5.55 -5.54
CA HIS A 72 10.62 -6.48 -5.19
C HIS A 72 10.23 -7.42 -4.04
N THR A 73 9.58 -6.89 -2.99
CA THR A 73 9.14 -7.71 -1.87
C THR A 73 8.10 -8.75 -2.30
N LEU A 74 7.15 -8.35 -3.15
CA LEU A 74 6.11 -9.25 -3.64
C LEU A 74 6.65 -10.35 -4.56
N VAL A 75 7.45 -9.99 -5.58
CA VAL A 75 7.98 -11.00 -6.53
C VAL A 75 8.99 -11.95 -5.89
N SER A 76 9.59 -11.55 -4.77
CA SER A 76 10.47 -12.38 -3.95
C SER A 76 9.71 -13.25 -2.93
N SER A 77 8.39 -13.07 -2.81
CA SER A 77 7.59 -13.80 -1.82
C SER A 77 7.30 -15.23 -2.28
N ARG A 78 7.06 -16.11 -1.31
CA ARG A 78 6.68 -17.50 -1.59
C ARG A 78 5.37 -17.55 -2.37
N GLU A 79 4.39 -16.74 -1.98
CA GLU A 79 3.06 -16.69 -2.58
C GLU A 79 3.11 -16.36 -4.07
N PHE A 80 4.05 -15.51 -4.50
CA PHE A 80 4.25 -15.20 -5.91
C PHE A 80 4.98 -16.33 -6.66
N GLN A 81 5.97 -16.95 -6.02
CA GLN A 81 6.82 -17.98 -6.65
C GLN A 81 6.17 -19.36 -6.75
N THR A 82 5.22 -19.68 -5.86
CA THR A 82 4.52 -20.99 -5.84
C THR A 82 3.13 -20.92 -6.44
N LYS A 83 2.94 -20.02 -7.42
CA LYS A 83 1.68 -19.90 -8.16
C LYS A 83 1.25 -21.20 -8.82
#